data_AF-A0A952SRR8-F1
#
_entry.id   AF-A0A952SRR8-F1
#
_cell.length_a   1.000
_cell.length_b   1.000
_cell.length_c   1.000
_cell.angle_alpha   90.00
_cell.angle_beta   90.00
_cell.angle_gamma   90.00
#
_symmetry.space_group_name_H-M   'P 1'
#
loop_
_entity.id
_entity.type
_entity.pdbx_description
1 polymer ?
#
loop_
_entity_poly.entity_id
_entity_poly.type
_entity_poly.pdbx_seq_one_letter_code
_entity_poly.pdbx_strand_id
1 'polypeptide(L)'
;MTEDSSKHSPLVASRAAYWAPVADFLRAPDAAVLAALVRGSDFAVETAQRDAWIEQVSVMRMALAGFPGGGFPGGGFPGAWIGFEYAVPRVGKRIDTVVVAGGVLFVIEFKVGESQFTAGARNQVWDYALDLRNFHSTSHDKPIAPILVATRAPSALVDLTCMSDHDGVFRPMQATPDRLADAMQAALDHSAGPDIDAERWAQGRYQPTPTIIEAARALYGGHGVEAISRNDASAINLSQTSEAIAAIIRASRDERHKSICFVTGVPGAGKTLVGLNIATQHVETDDSLYSVFLSGNGPLVAVLREALARDKAERQSARGERGRLGEARSAVKAFIQNVHNFRDECLVDEASPPIEHVTLFDEAQRAWNLE
;
A
#
# COMPACT_ATOMS: atom_id res chain seq x y z
N MET A 1 37.91 -30.11 -12.62
CA MET A 1 36.55 -30.35 -12.08
C MET A 1 36.11 -29.05 -11.48
N THR A 2 35.32 -28.30 -12.24
CA THR A 2 34.78 -26.99 -11.89
C THR A 2 33.53 -27.21 -11.04
N GLU A 3 33.56 -26.74 -9.80
CA GLU A 3 32.41 -26.74 -8.90
C GLU A 3 31.37 -25.71 -9.37
N ASP A 4 30.15 -26.21 -9.54
CA ASP A 4 28.94 -25.51 -9.92
C ASP A 4 28.47 -24.62 -8.77
N SER A 5 28.59 -23.31 -8.96
CA SER A 5 28.10 -22.29 -8.04
C SER A 5 26.69 -21.85 -8.41
N SER A 6 25.72 -22.77 -8.31
CA SER A 6 24.28 -22.48 -8.40
C SER A 6 23.64 -22.54 -7.00
N LYS A 7 24.08 -21.65 -6.10
CA LYS A 7 23.33 -21.39 -4.86
C LYS A 7 22.14 -20.49 -5.20
N HIS A 8 21.00 -21.09 -5.51
CA HIS A 8 19.71 -20.43 -5.38
C HIS A 8 19.57 -19.95 -3.94
N SER A 9 19.61 -18.63 -3.75
CA SER A 9 19.27 -18.00 -2.49
C SER A 9 17.83 -18.42 -2.11
N PRO A 10 17.55 -18.77 -0.84
CA PRO A 10 16.22 -19.18 -0.44
C PRO A 10 15.24 -18.04 -0.73
N LEU A 11 14.12 -18.39 -1.36
CA LEU A 11 12.99 -17.51 -1.65
C LEU A 11 12.59 -16.75 -0.37
N VAL A 12 13.09 -15.53 -0.20
CA VAL A 12 12.36 -14.51 0.57
C VAL A 12 11.01 -14.39 -0.11
N ALA A 13 9.92 -14.56 0.62
CA ALA A 13 8.57 -14.48 0.08
C ALA A 13 8.43 -13.16 -0.70
N SER A 14 8.45 -13.26 -2.03
CA SER A 14 8.44 -12.09 -2.90
C SER A 14 7.08 -11.42 -2.77
N ARG A 15 7.07 -10.11 -2.49
CA ARG A 15 5.85 -9.29 -2.43
C ARG A 15 5.07 -9.31 -3.75
N ALA A 16 5.73 -9.66 -4.85
CA ALA A 16 5.13 -9.87 -6.15
C ALA A 16 5.04 -11.36 -6.48
N ALA A 17 3.97 -11.77 -7.17
CA ALA A 17 3.84 -13.13 -7.68
C ALA A 17 4.89 -13.47 -8.76
N TYR A 18 5.35 -12.44 -9.48
CA TYR A 18 6.49 -12.50 -10.39
C TYR A 18 7.37 -11.27 -10.18
N TRP A 19 8.69 -11.44 -10.08
CA TRP A 19 9.67 -10.35 -9.96
C TRP A 19 10.96 -10.75 -10.69
N ALA A 20 11.40 -9.95 -11.66
CA ALA A 20 12.60 -10.25 -12.43
C ALA A 20 13.21 -9.01 -13.12
N PRO A 21 14.50 -9.05 -13.49
CA PRO A 21 15.05 -8.10 -14.45
C PRO A 21 14.24 -8.12 -15.76
N VAL A 22 14.05 -6.97 -16.39
CA VAL A 22 13.30 -6.85 -17.65
C VAL A 22 13.90 -7.73 -18.75
N ALA A 23 15.23 -7.86 -18.80
CA ALA A 23 15.91 -8.73 -19.75
C ALA A 23 15.55 -10.22 -19.59
N ASP A 24 15.25 -10.65 -18.36
CA ASP A 24 14.83 -12.03 -18.08
C ASP A 24 13.36 -12.21 -18.38
N PHE A 25 12.53 -11.24 -18.01
CA PHE A 25 11.12 -11.19 -18.38
C PHE A 25 10.92 -11.30 -19.89
N LEU A 26 11.63 -10.50 -20.68
CA LEU A 26 11.54 -10.50 -22.15
C LEU A 26 11.96 -11.84 -22.78
N ARG A 27 12.84 -12.62 -22.13
CA ARG A 27 13.29 -13.95 -22.61
C ARG A 27 12.45 -15.12 -22.06
N ALA A 28 11.79 -14.94 -20.93
CA ALA A 28 10.99 -15.99 -20.31
C ALA A 28 9.79 -16.39 -21.20
N PRO A 29 9.44 -17.67 -21.31
CA PRO A 29 8.19 -18.09 -21.97
C PRO A 29 6.96 -17.57 -21.20
N ASP A 30 5.88 -17.23 -21.90
CA ASP A 30 4.64 -16.73 -21.26
C ASP A 30 4.08 -17.71 -20.22
N ALA A 31 4.17 -19.02 -20.50
CA ALA A 31 3.76 -20.06 -19.57
C ALA A 31 4.51 -20.00 -18.23
N ALA A 32 5.80 -19.61 -18.24
CA ALA A 32 6.59 -19.50 -17.02
C ALA A 32 6.16 -18.31 -16.16
N VAL A 33 5.88 -17.17 -16.80
CA VAL A 33 5.36 -15.97 -16.12
C VAL A 33 3.98 -16.27 -15.54
N LEU A 34 3.06 -16.81 -16.33
CA LEU A 34 1.72 -17.18 -15.89
C LEU A 34 1.74 -18.20 -14.75
N ALA A 35 2.64 -19.19 -14.80
CA ALA A 35 2.78 -20.16 -13.73
C ALA A 35 3.24 -19.51 -12.41
N ALA A 36 4.06 -18.45 -12.47
CA ALA A 36 4.44 -17.69 -11.28
C ALA A 36 3.24 -16.91 -10.72
N LEU A 37 2.44 -16.25 -11.58
CA LEU A 37 1.22 -15.55 -11.18
C LEU A 37 0.20 -16.48 -10.52
N VAL A 38 -0.05 -17.65 -11.11
CA VAL A 38 -0.95 -18.66 -10.54
C VAL A 38 -0.44 -19.15 -9.18
N ARG A 39 0.86 -19.41 -9.02
CA ARG A 39 1.44 -19.84 -7.74
C ARG A 39 1.41 -18.74 -6.67
N GLY A 40 1.48 -17.48 -7.07
CA GLY A 40 1.39 -16.33 -6.16
C GLY A 40 -0.04 -15.88 -5.87
N SER A 41 -1.05 -16.54 -6.44
CA SER A 41 -2.46 -16.27 -6.14
C SER A 41 -2.90 -17.04 -4.90
N ASP A 42 -3.44 -16.32 -3.92
CA ASP A 42 -3.96 -16.88 -2.69
C ASP A 42 -5.32 -17.60 -2.89
N PHE A 43 -5.97 -17.37 -4.04
CA PHE A 43 -7.29 -17.88 -4.39
C PHE A 43 -7.31 -18.60 -5.74
N ALA A 44 -8.41 -19.31 -6.00
CA ALA A 44 -8.65 -19.95 -7.30
C ALA A 44 -8.61 -18.90 -8.42
N VAL A 45 -7.83 -19.19 -9.47
CA VAL A 45 -7.67 -18.30 -10.62
C VAL A 45 -8.81 -18.52 -11.60
N GLU A 46 -9.67 -17.52 -11.73
CA GLU A 46 -10.74 -17.49 -12.71
C GLU A 46 -10.21 -17.29 -14.14
N THR A 47 -10.98 -17.76 -15.13
CA THR A 47 -10.61 -17.62 -16.55
C THR A 47 -10.38 -16.15 -16.94
N ALA A 48 -11.23 -15.25 -16.47
CA ALA A 48 -11.10 -13.82 -16.74
C ALA A 48 -9.80 -13.23 -16.17
N GLN A 49 -9.38 -13.64 -14.98
CA GLN A 49 -8.13 -13.20 -14.37
C GLN A 49 -6.93 -13.70 -15.16
N ARG A 50 -6.94 -14.98 -15.55
CA ARG A 50 -5.89 -15.57 -16.39
C ARG A 50 -5.77 -14.82 -17.73
N ASP A 51 -6.89 -14.55 -18.38
CA ASP A 51 -6.91 -13.89 -19.68
C ASP A 51 -6.44 -12.42 -19.56
N ALA A 52 -6.80 -11.74 -18.46
CA ALA A 52 -6.27 -10.42 -18.15
C ALA A 52 -4.74 -10.47 -17.98
N TRP A 53 -4.18 -11.44 -17.24
CA TRP A 53 -2.73 -11.59 -17.11
C TRP A 53 -2.02 -11.84 -18.44
N ILE A 54 -2.60 -12.67 -19.32
CA ILE A 54 -2.04 -12.90 -20.66
C ILE A 54 -1.94 -11.58 -21.43
N GLU A 55 -3.00 -10.77 -21.39
CA GLU A 55 -3.01 -9.47 -22.07
C GLU A 55 -1.99 -8.49 -21.42
N GLN A 56 -1.94 -8.41 -20.10
CA GLN A 56 -0.98 -7.59 -19.36
C GLN A 56 0.48 -7.94 -19.72
N VAL A 57 0.84 -9.23 -19.71
CA VAL A 57 2.17 -9.71 -20.07
C VAL A 57 2.52 -9.32 -21.51
N SER A 58 1.59 -9.50 -22.44
CA SER A 58 1.77 -9.11 -23.85
C SER A 58 2.03 -7.60 -24.01
N VAL A 59 1.22 -6.77 -23.35
CA VAL A 59 1.37 -5.31 -23.38
C VAL A 59 2.71 -4.88 -22.77
N MET A 60 3.10 -5.44 -21.63
CA MET A 60 4.37 -5.11 -20.98
C MET A 60 5.58 -5.54 -21.82
N ARG A 61 5.53 -6.69 -22.50
CA ARG A 61 6.61 -7.09 -23.43
C ARG A 61 6.77 -6.09 -24.56
N MET A 62 5.67 -5.67 -25.18
CA MET A 62 5.69 -4.68 -26.25
C MET A 62 6.26 -3.34 -25.77
N ALA A 63 5.82 -2.87 -24.60
CA ALA A 63 6.28 -1.59 -24.05
C ALA A 63 7.78 -1.62 -23.66
N LEU A 64 8.24 -2.72 -23.06
CA LEU A 64 9.61 -2.84 -22.53
C LEU A 64 10.65 -3.26 -23.56
N ALA A 65 10.26 -3.97 -24.63
CA ALA A 65 11.15 -4.28 -25.75
C ALA A 65 11.62 -3.02 -26.49
N GLY A 66 10.85 -1.91 -26.39
CA GLY A 66 11.09 -0.65 -27.07
C GLY A 66 10.51 -0.64 -28.50
N PHE A 67 10.14 0.56 -28.98
CA PHE A 67 9.73 0.76 -30.37
C PHE A 67 10.94 0.82 -31.31
N PRO A 68 10.85 0.28 -32.55
CA PRO A 68 11.81 0.61 -33.60
C PRO A 68 11.77 2.13 -33.86
N GLY A 69 12.75 2.88 -33.36
CA GLY A 69 12.84 4.34 -33.49
C GLY A 69 12.74 5.15 -32.20
N GLY A 70 12.52 4.52 -31.03
CA GLY A 70 12.60 5.18 -29.71
C GLY A 70 14.04 5.36 -29.22
N GLY A 71 14.29 6.40 -28.43
CA GLY A 71 15.61 7.00 -28.11
C GLY A 71 16.66 6.17 -27.35
N PHE A 72 16.51 4.85 -27.24
CA PHE A 72 17.57 3.96 -26.75
C PHE A 72 18.18 3.18 -27.91
N PRO A 73 19.40 3.53 -28.39
CA PRO A 73 20.15 2.68 -29.30
C PRO A 73 20.58 1.42 -28.52
N GLY A 74 19.82 0.33 -28.64
CA GLY A 74 20.16 -0.96 -28.00
C GLY A 74 19.01 -1.80 -27.43
N GLY A 75 17.76 -1.32 -27.46
CA GLY A 75 16.63 -1.97 -26.77
C GLY A 75 16.37 -1.34 -25.39
N GLY A 76 15.12 -1.36 -24.96
CA GLY A 76 14.57 -0.53 -23.87
C GLY A 76 15.17 -0.71 -22.46
N PHE A 77 14.74 0.19 -21.57
CA PHE A 77 14.91 0.21 -20.10
C PHE A 77 16.03 -0.70 -19.53
N PRO A 78 17.32 -0.41 -19.80
CA PRO A 78 18.43 -1.22 -19.31
C PRO A 78 18.53 -1.17 -17.78
N GLY A 79 18.81 -2.31 -17.16
CA GLY A 79 18.87 -2.42 -15.69
C GLY A 79 17.51 -2.35 -14.98
N ALA A 80 16.41 -2.23 -15.73
CA ALA A 80 15.08 -2.19 -15.15
C ALA A 80 14.60 -3.54 -14.64
N TRP A 81 13.67 -3.50 -13.70
CA TRP A 81 12.99 -4.65 -13.12
C TRP A 81 11.49 -4.52 -13.28
N ILE A 82 10.81 -5.65 -13.40
CA ILE A 82 9.35 -5.74 -13.49
C ILE A 82 8.81 -6.71 -12.44
N GLY A 83 7.71 -6.29 -11.81
CA GLY A 83 6.91 -7.11 -10.91
C GLY A 83 5.46 -7.14 -11.33
N PHE A 84 4.81 -8.30 -11.19
CA PHE A 84 3.36 -8.43 -11.35
C PHE A 84 2.72 -8.85 -10.04
N GLU A 85 1.48 -8.41 -9.81
CA GLU A 85 0.70 -8.70 -8.59
C GLU A 85 1.47 -8.30 -7.32
N TYR A 86 2.04 -7.10 -7.32
CA TYR A 86 2.86 -6.58 -6.22
C TYR A 86 2.00 -6.16 -5.03
N ALA A 87 2.14 -6.84 -3.91
CA ALA A 87 1.43 -6.53 -2.67
C ALA A 87 2.05 -5.31 -1.96
N VAL A 88 1.24 -4.27 -1.75
CA VAL A 88 1.65 -3.12 -0.94
C VAL A 88 1.61 -3.51 0.55
N PRO A 89 2.70 -3.32 1.32
CA PRO A 89 2.79 -3.76 2.71
C PRO A 89 1.60 -3.30 3.57
N ARG A 90 0.93 -4.23 4.25
CA ARG A 90 -0.23 -4.03 5.17
C ARG A 90 -1.46 -3.29 4.63
N VAL A 91 -1.45 -2.86 3.37
CA VAL A 91 -2.59 -2.18 2.74
C VAL A 91 -3.67 -3.19 2.32
N GLY A 92 -3.28 -4.43 2.02
CA GLY A 92 -4.20 -5.49 1.58
C GLY A 92 -4.70 -5.28 0.15
N LYS A 93 -3.85 -4.70 -0.70
CA LYS A 93 -4.10 -4.55 -2.12
C LYS A 93 -2.85 -4.92 -2.92
N ARG A 94 -3.07 -5.37 -4.14
CA ARG A 94 -2.02 -5.69 -5.11
C ARG A 94 -2.08 -4.72 -6.28
N ILE A 95 -0.91 -4.31 -6.75
CA ILE A 95 -0.72 -3.52 -7.96
C ILE A 95 -0.52 -4.51 -9.10
N ASP A 96 -1.23 -4.33 -10.21
CA ASP A 96 -1.15 -5.23 -11.37
C ASP A 96 0.29 -5.36 -11.86
N THR A 97 0.99 -4.24 -12.06
CA THR A 97 2.39 -4.24 -12.48
C THR A 97 3.16 -3.07 -11.87
N VAL A 98 4.38 -3.36 -11.40
CA VAL A 98 5.37 -2.35 -11.03
C VAL A 98 6.58 -2.47 -11.95
N VAL A 99 7.15 -1.35 -12.36
CA VAL A 99 8.44 -1.33 -13.06
C VAL A 99 9.38 -0.37 -12.34
N VAL A 100 10.59 -0.82 -12.03
CA VAL A 100 11.66 0.04 -11.53
C VAL A 100 12.62 0.28 -12.68
N ALA A 101 12.69 1.51 -13.17
CA ALA A 101 13.60 1.85 -14.27
C ALA A 101 14.22 3.24 -14.06
N GLY A 102 15.54 3.31 -14.18
CA GLY A 102 16.30 4.52 -13.83
C GLY A 102 15.92 5.02 -12.44
N GLY A 103 15.68 6.33 -12.32
CA GLY A 103 15.24 6.98 -11.09
C GLY A 103 13.72 6.98 -10.83
N VAL A 104 12.91 6.18 -11.54
CA VAL A 104 11.43 6.22 -11.45
C VAL A 104 10.84 4.86 -11.13
N LEU A 105 9.87 4.86 -10.21
CA LEU A 105 9.00 3.72 -9.92
C LEU A 105 7.68 3.88 -10.68
N PHE A 106 7.39 2.98 -11.60
CA PHE A 106 6.13 2.92 -12.32
C PHE A 106 5.14 2.03 -11.60
N VAL A 107 3.93 2.55 -11.39
CA VAL A 107 2.79 1.83 -10.82
C VAL A 107 1.73 1.74 -11.90
N ILE A 108 1.52 0.55 -12.44
CA ILE A 108 0.69 0.35 -13.62
C ILE A 108 -0.55 -0.44 -13.22
N GLU A 109 -1.73 0.12 -13.52
CA GLU A 109 -3.03 -0.52 -13.35
C GLU A 109 -3.63 -0.78 -14.72
N PHE A 110 -4.09 -2.01 -14.96
CA PHE A 110 -4.70 -2.40 -16.22
C PHE A 110 -6.23 -2.48 -16.09
N LYS A 111 -6.90 -1.95 -17.09
CA LYS A 111 -8.32 -2.16 -17.36
C LYS A 111 -8.46 -2.85 -18.71
N VAL A 112 -8.31 -4.17 -18.68
CA VAL A 112 -8.38 -5.04 -19.85
C VAL A 112 -9.79 -5.00 -20.46
N GLY A 113 -9.88 -4.73 -21.76
CA GLY A 113 -11.13 -4.65 -22.50
C GLY A 113 -11.83 -3.27 -22.43
N GLU A 114 -11.38 -2.37 -21.57
CA GLU A 114 -11.99 -1.03 -21.43
C GLU A 114 -11.54 -0.08 -22.53
N SER A 115 -12.47 0.78 -22.97
CA SER A 115 -12.24 1.80 -24.00
C SER A 115 -12.19 3.22 -23.46
N GLN A 116 -12.34 3.40 -22.14
CA GLN A 116 -12.38 4.71 -21.49
C GLN A 116 -11.57 4.72 -20.20
N PHE A 117 -11.03 5.89 -19.87
CA PHE A 117 -10.31 6.14 -18.62
C PHE A 117 -11.25 6.71 -17.55
N THR A 118 -11.93 5.83 -16.82
CA THR A 118 -12.87 6.26 -15.77
C THR A 118 -12.15 7.00 -14.64
N ALA A 119 -12.87 7.90 -13.96
CA ALA A 119 -12.33 8.59 -12.78
C ALA A 119 -11.99 7.59 -11.65
N GLY A 120 -12.77 6.51 -11.50
CA GLY A 120 -12.52 5.46 -10.52
C GLY A 120 -11.19 4.74 -10.77
N ALA A 121 -10.93 4.31 -12.01
CA ALA A 121 -9.68 3.64 -12.37
C ALA A 121 -8.45 4.56 -12.22
N ARG A 122 -8.60 5.85 -12.57
CA ARG A 122 -7.54 6.85 -12.34
C ARG A 122 -7.24 7.04 -10.86
N ASN A 123 -8.27 7.17 -10.02
CA ASN A 123 -8.09 7.29 -8.59
C ASN A 123 -7.47 6.04 -7.98
N GLN A 124 -7.79 4.85 -8.52
CA GLN A 124 -7.23 3.59 -8.04
C GLN A 124 -5.71 3.51 -8.23
N VAL A 125 -5.21 3.79 -9.44
CA VAL A 125 -3.76 3.77 -9.71
C VAL A 125 -3.03 4.87 -8.92
N TRP A 126 -3.67 6.02 -8.74
CA TRP A 126 -3.13 7.10 -7.92
C TRP A 126 -3.03 6.69 -6.44
N ASP A 127 -4.10 6.08 -5.91
CA ASP A 127 -4.14 5.57 -4.54
C ASP A 127 -3.04 4.53 -4.32
N TYR A 128 -2.69 3.69 -5.32
CA TYR A 128 -1.55 2.79 -5.22
C TYR A 128 -0.20 3.49 -5.13
N ALA A 129 0.02 4.51 -5.96
CA ALA A 129 1.24 5.29 -5.92
C ALA A 129 1.39 6.01 -4.56
N LEU A 130 0.29 6.58 -4.04
CA LEU A 130 0.25 7.19 -2.71
C LEU A 130 0.47 6.16 -1.60
N ASP A 131 -0.11 4.97 -1.70
CA ASP A 131 0.07 3.91 -0.73
C ASP A 131 1.55 3.45 -0.68
N LEU A 132 2.23 3.29 -1.82
CA LEU A 132 3.68 3.04 -1.83
C LEU A 132 4.46 4.19 -1.22
N ARG A 133 4.19 5.43 -1.65
CA ARG A 133 4.87 6.62 -1.12
C ARG A 133 4.75 6.71 0.40
N ASN A 134 3.58 6.38 0.93
CA ASN A 134 3.25 6.59 2.34
C ASN A 134 3.60 5.41 3.23
N PHE A 135 3.60 4.18 2.74
CA PHE A 135 3.72 2.97 3.57
C PHE A 135 4.90 2.07 3.23
N HIS A 136 5.58 2.27 2.11
CA HIS A 136 6.71 1.44 1.71
C HIS A 136 8.02 2.21 1.98
N SER A 137 8.79 1.74 2.96
CA SER A 137 9.99 2.42 3.47
C SER A 137 11.00 2.85 2.40
N THR A 138 11.16 2.05 1.35
CA THR A 138 12.09 2.29 0.23
C THR A 138 11.48 3.12 -0.91
N SER A 139 10.19 3.49 -0.82
CA SER A 139 9.48 4.36 -1.77
C SER A 139 9.29 5.79 -1.26
N HIS A 140 9.56 6.09 0.01
CA HIS A 140 9.25 7.38 0.64
C HIS A 140 9.84 8.61 -0.04
N ASP A 141 10.97 8.46 -0.73
CA ASP A 141 11.70 9.54 -1.38
C ASP A 141 11.78 9.35 -2.90
N LYS A 142 11.11 8.33 -3.45
CA LYS A 142 11.21 7.98 -4.87
C LYS A 142 10.16 8.71 -5.71
N PRO A 143 10.51 9.15 -6.93
CA PRO A 143 9.54 9.53 -7.94
C PRO A 143 8.64 8.33 -8.29
N ILE A 144 7.33 8.50 -8.18
CA ILE A 144 6.36 7.44 -8.49
C ILE A 144 5.44 7.90 -9.62
N ALA A 145 5.43 7.14 -10.71
CA ALA A 145 4.65 7.38 -11.91
C ALA A 145 3.46 6.40 -12.02
N PRO A 146 2.26 6.79 -11.55
CA PRO A 146 1.05 6.02 -11.79
C PRO A 146 0.62 6.08 -13.26
N ILE A 147 0.38 4.91 -13.86
CA ILE A 147 -0.08 4.77 -15.26
C ILE A 147 -1.33 3.88 -15.29
N LEU A 148 -2.44 4.42 -15.77
CA LEU A 148 -3.64 3.64 -16.06
C LEU A 148 -3.63 3.20 -17.52
N VAL A 149 -3.69 1.89 -17.75
CA VAL A 149 -3.74 1.29 -19.09
C VAL A 149 -5.17 0.82 -19.40
N ALA A 150 -5.79 1.38 -20.44
CA ALA A 150 -7.07 0.89 -20.98
C ALA A 150 -6.82 0.25 -22.35
N THR A 151 -7.02 -1.07 -22.46
CA THR A 151 -6.45 -1.84 -23.59
C THR A 151 -7.21 -1.66 -24.92
N ARG A 152 -8.43 -1.11 -24.89
CA ARG A 152 -9.24 -0.82 -26.08
C ARG A 152 -9.55 0.67 -26.24
N ALA A 153 -8.91 1.54 -25.48
CA ALA A 153 -9.10 2.98 -25.62
C ALA A 153 -8.40 3.49 -26.90
N PRO A 154 -8.94 4.51 -27.58
CA PRO A 154 -8.22 5.15 -28.70
C PRO A 154 -6.98 5.90 -28.22
N SER A 155 -5.83 5.69 -28.88
CA SER A 155 -4.56 6.37 -28.54
C SER A 155 -4.64 7.90 -28.60
N ALA A 156 -5.62 8.45 -29.34
CA ALA A 156 -5.90 9.90 -29.40
C ALA A 156 -6.36 10.49 -28.05
N LEU A 157 -6.78 9.66 -27.09
CA LEU A 157 -7.17 10.09 -25.74
C LEU A 157 -5.98 10.16 -24.77
N VAL A 158 -4.78 9.74 -25.19
CA VAL A 158 -3.59 9.68 -24.34
C VAL A 158 -2.93 11.04 -24.26
N ASP A 159 -3.00 11.67 -23.07
CA ASP A 159 -2.19 12.83 -22.71
C ASP A 159 -0.95 12.36 -21.93
N LEU A 160 0.23 12.59 -22.51
CA LEU A 160 1.53 12.24 -21.91
C LEU A 160 2.13 13.38 -21.08
N THR A 161 1.35 14.41 -20.78
CA THR A 161 1.81 15.52 -19.95
C THR A 161 2.15 15.01 -18.54
N CYS A 162 3.44 14.96 -18.26
CA CYS A 162 3.95 14.61 -16.94
C CYS A 162 3.87 15.83 -16.02
N MET A 163 3.14 15.69 -14.92
CA MET A 163 3.08 16.68 -13.85
C MET A 163 3.39 15.99 -12.54
N SER A 164 4.47 16.38 -11.86
CA SER A 164 4.70 15.99 -10.48
C SER A 164 3.96 16.91 -9.54
N ASP A 165 3.33 16.34 -8.51
CA ASP A 165 3.00 17.11 -7.32
C ASP A 165 4.23 17.21 -6.40
N HIS A 166 4.11 18.03 -5.35
CA HIS A 166 5.18 18.34 -4.40
C HIS A 166 5.61 17.13 -3.55
N ASP A 167 4.79 16.07 -3.54
CA ASP A 167 5.02 14.81 -2.85
C ASP A 167 5.85 13.81 -3.68
N GLY A 168 6.33 14.17 -4.88
CA GLY A 168 7.08 13.27 -5.75
C GLY A 168 6.25 12.16 -6.39
N VAL A 169 4.93 12.20 -6.25
CA VAL A 169 4.00 11.34 -6.97
C VAL A 169 3.47 12.10 -8.18
N PHE A 170 3.60 11.51 -9.36
CA PHE A 170 3.12 12.12 -10.58
C PHE A 170 1.61 12.00 -10.67
N ARG A 171 0.98 12.91 -11.42
CA ARG A 171 -0.44 12.76 -11.77
C ARG A 171 -0.62 11.50 -12.62
N PRO A 172 -1.73 10.74 -12.44
CA PRO A 172 -1.99 9.53 -13.21
C PRO A 172 -1.94 9.79 -14.70
N MET A 173 -0.99 9.16 -15.36
CA MET A 173 -0.90 9.14 -16.80
C MET A 173 -1.89 8.11 -17.33
N GLN A 174 -2.40 8.36 -18.53
CA GLN A 174 -3.29 7.45 -19.24
C GLN A 174 -2.53 6.87 -20.41
N ALA A 175 -2.58 5.57 -20.60
CA ALA A 175 -1.91 4.91 -21.71
C ALA A 175 -2.80 3.87 -22.37
N THR A 176 -2.57 3.68 -23.66
CA THR A 176 -2.99 2.51 -24.42
C THR A 176 -1.78 1.60 -24.58
N PRO A 177 -1.95 0.32 -24.95
CA PRO A 177 -0.85 -0.62 -25.12
C PRO A 177 0.31 -0.10 -26.00
N ASP A 178 -0.03 0.59 -27.10
CA ASP A 178 0.89 1.18 -28.06
C ASP A 178 1.52 2.51 -27.59
N ARG A 179 1.03 3.11 -26.50
CA ARG A 179 1.53 4.39 -25.96
C ARG A 179 2.16 4.25 -24.57
N LEU A 180 2.17 3.05 -24.00
CA LEU A 180 2.70 2.80 -22.66
C LEU A 180 4.20 3.09 -22.57
N ALA A 181 5.00 2.68 -23.56
CA ALA A 181 6.43 2.99 -23.59
C ALA A 181 6.69 4.51 -23.62
N ASP A 182 5.91 5.25 -24.42
CA ASP A 182 6.02 6.71 -24.51
C ASP A 182 5.66 7.40 -23.18
N ALA A 183 4.64 6.90 -22.47
CA ALA A 183 4.29 7.40 -21.13
C ALA A 183 5.40 7.16 -20.11
N MET A 184 6.00 5.97 -20.15
CA MET A 184 7.13 5.64 -19.27
C MET A 184 8.35 6.51 -19.59
N GLN A 185 8.65 6.74 -20.87
CA GLN A 185 9.74 7.61 -21.30
C GLN A 185 9.50 9.07 -20.87
N ALA A 186 8.29 9.60 -21.04
CA ALA A 186 7.96 10.97 -20.62
C ALA A 186 8.18 11.18 -19.12
N ALA A 187 7.88 10.17 -18.30
CA ALA A 187 8.13 10.22 -16.86
C ALA A 187 9.62 10.15 -16.51
N LEU A 188 10.40 9.33 -17.22
CA LEU A 188 11.87 9.28 -17.06
C LEU A 188 12.50 10.62 -17.42
N ASP A 189 12.11 11.21 -18.54
CA ASP A 189 12.64 12.50 -19.01
C ASP A 189 12.31 13.65 -18.04
N HIS A 190 11.20 13.53 -17.29
CA HIS A 190 10.80 14.49 -16.27
C HIS A 190 11.56 14.30 -14.94
N SER A 191 12.16 13.13 -14.70
CA SER A 191 12.84 12.78 -13.45
C SER A 191 14.36 12.86 -13.59
N ALA A 192 15.01 13.68 -12.76
CA ALA A 192 16.47 13.80 -12.71
C ALA A 192 17.11 13.08 -11.50
N GLY A 193 16.40 12.13 -10.89
CA GLY A 193 16.85 11.40 -9.70
C GLY A 193 17.90 10.32 -9.99
N PRO A 194 18.65 9.87 -8.96
CA PRO A 194 19.56 8.73 -9.10
C PRO A 194 18.76 7.45 -9.36
N ASP A 195 19.42 6.47 -10.00
CA ASP A 195 18.82 5.17 -10.26
C ASP A 195 18.37 4.48 -8.97
N ILE A 196 17.19 3.86 -9.04
CA ILE A 196 16.62 3.06 -7.95
C ILE A 196 17.24 1.66 -8.02
N ASP A 197 17.88 1.25 -6.93
CA ASP A 197 18.25 -0.15 -6.71
C ASP A 197 16.98 -0.98 -6.50
N ALA A 198 16.58 -1.71 -7.54
CA ALA A 198 15.31 -2.44 -7.57
C ALA A 198 15.26 -3.61 -6.56
N GLU A 199 16.38 -4.29 -6.34
CA GLU A 199 16.46 -5.41 -5.39
C GLU A 199 16.30 -4.90 -3.97
N ARG A 200 17.01 -3.82 -3.62
CA ARG A 200 16.84 -3.16 -2.33
C ARG A 200 15.46 -2.55 -2.18
N TRP A 201 14.91 -1.96 -3.25
CA TRP A 201 13.59 -1.37 -3.24
C TRP A 201 12.52 -2.41 -2.89
N ALA A 202 12.54 -3.58 -3.53
CA ALA A 202 11.55 -4.64 -3.31
C ALA A 202 11.55 -5.20 -1.87
N GLN A 203 12.65 -5.05 -1.14
CA GLN A 203 12.79 -5.45 0.27
C GLN A 203 12.21 -4.41 1.24
N GLY A 204 11.63 -3.31 0.76
CA GLY A 204 11.02 -2.31 1.62
C GLY A 204 9.92 -2.91 2.49
N ARG A 205 9.96 -2.57 3.78
CA ARG A 205 8.96 -2.96 4.77
C ARG A 205 7.86 -1.92 4.91
N TYR A 206 6.79 -2.31 5.58
CA TYR A 206 5.78 -1.38 6.07
C TYR A 206 6.40 -0.33 6.99
N GLN A 207 6.29 0.93 6.60
CA GLN A 207 6.68 2.09 7.39
C GLN A 207 5.79 3.27 6.96
N PRO A 208 4.84 3.72 7.79
CA PRO A 208 4.09 4.93 7.52
C PRO A 208 5.00 6.16 7.67
N THR A 209 4.87 7.14 6.77
CA THR A 209 5.62 8.40 6.89
C THR A 209 5.19 9.21 8.11
N PRO A 210 6.09 10.03 8.70
CA PRO A 210 5.74 10.90 9.83
C PRO A 210 4.52 11.78 9.57
N THR A 211 4.40 12.34 8.36
CA THR A 211 3.26 13.17 7.96
C THR A 211 1.94 12.41 8.00
N ILE A 212 1.94 11.12 7.66
CA ILE A 212 0.77 10.24 7.73
C ILE A 212 0.43 9.86 9.17
N ILE A 213 1.46 9.65 10.01
CA ILE A 213 1.28 9.43 11.45
C ILE A 213 0.69 10.68 12.11
N GLU A 214 1.24 11.86 11.84
CA GLU A 214 0.72 13.15 12.31
C GLU A 214 -0.70 13.40 11.82
N ALA A 215 -0.97 13.12 10.54
CA ALA A 215 -2.30 13.24 9.96
C ALA A 215 -3.32 12.29 10.62
N ALA A 216 -2.89 11.09 11.02
CA ALA A 216 -3.70 10.16 11.81
C ALA A 216 -3.93 10.70 13.22
N ARG A 217 -2.88 11.18 13.90
CA ARG A 217 -3.01 11.82 15.22
C ARG A 217 -3.96 13.01 15.20
N ALA A 218 -3.84 13.90 14.23
CA ALA A 218 -4.67 15.09 14.12
C ALA A 218 -6.13 14.76 13.81
N LEU A 219 -6.36 13.73 12.99
CA LEU A 219 -7.69 13.15 12.79
C LEU A 219 -8.27 12.79 14.16
N TYR A 220 -7.64 11.86 14.86
CA TYR A 220 -8.23 11.30 16.07
C TYR A 220 -8.17 12.19 17.31
N GLY A 221 -7.16 13.03 17.46
CA GLY A 221 -7.05 13.99 18.56
C GLY A 221 -8.07 15.12 18.46
N GLY A 222 -8.55 15.44 17.24
CA GLY A 222 -9.68 16.33 17.01
C GLY A 222 -11.05 15.62 17.01
N HIS A 223 -11.06 14.29 17.05
CA HIS A 223 -12.27 13.49 17.23
C HIS A 223 -12.51 13.26 18.71
N GLY A 224 -13.53 13.92 19.24
CA GLY A 224 -14.14 13.48 20.48
C GLY A 224 -14.59 12.02 20.34
N VAL A 225 -13.82 11.10 20.92
CA VAL A 225 -14.36 9.84 21.46
C VAL A 225 -15.58 10.16 22.35
N GLU A 226 -15.56 11.33 22.98
CA GLU A 226 -16.67 11.97 23.69
C GLU A 226 -17.96 12.14 22.87
N ALA A 227 -17.89 12.40 21.55
CA ALA A 227 -19.09 12.56 20.71
C ALA A 227 -19.78 11.22 20.42
N ILE A 228 -19.03 10.12 20.42
CA ILE A 228 -19.55 8.75 20.31
C ILE A 228 -20.00 8.23 21.70
N SER A 229 -19.41 8.75 22.77
CA SER A 229 -19.67 8.37 24.17
C SER A 229 -20.84 9.10 24.84
N ARG A 230 -21.62 9.92 24.12
CA ARG A 230 -22.80 10.61 24.69
C ARG A 230 -24.01 9.69 24.78
N ASN A 231 -23.97 8.78 25.75
CA ASN A 231 -25.08 8.44 26.66
C ASN A 231 -24.65 7.26 27.56
N ASP A 232 -24.98 7.39 28.85
CA ASP A 232 -25.04 6.35 29.88
C ASP A 232 -23.80 6.12 30.77
N ALA A 233 -24.10 5.54 31.95
CA ALA A 233 -23.18 5.20 33.05
C ALA A 233 -21.98 4.32 32.64
N SER A 234 -21.97 3.80 31.42
CA SER A 234 -20.83 3.18 30.74
C SER A 234 -19.64 4.14 30.59
N ALA A 235 -19.86 5.45 30.44
CA ALA A 235 -18.78 6.43 30.23
C ALA A 235 -17.74 6.48 31.37
N ILE A 236 -18.16 6.37 32.63
CA ILE A 236 -17.25 6.40 33.78
C ILE A 236 -16.33 5.16 33.80
N ASN A 237 -16.92 3.98 33.57
CA ASN A 237 -16.17 2.72 33.53
C ASN A 237 -15.19 2.66 32.34
N LEU A 238 -15.55 3.28 31.21
CA LEU A 238 -14.69 3.39 30.04
C LEU A 238 -13.45 4.26 30.32
N SER A 239 -13.62 5.39 31.00
CA SER A 239 -12.49 6.27 31.38
C SER A 239 -11.53 5.58 32.34
N GLN A 240 -12.05 4.94 33.40
CA GLN A 240 -11.21 4.22 34.37
C GLN A 240 -10.43 3.07 33.71
N THR A 241 -11.07 2.31 32.83
CA THR A 241 -10.40 1.24 32.08
C THR A 241 -9.30 1.79 31.19
N SER A 242 -9.57 2.92 30.51
CA SER A 242 -8.58 3.59 29.66
C SER A 242 -7.36 4.07 30.47
N GLU A 243 -7.58 4.74 31.60
CA GLU A 243 -6.50 5.22 32.48
C GLU A 243 -5.64 4.08 33.03
N ALA A 244 -6.25 2.96 33.41
CA ALA A 244 -5.52 1.79 33.90
C ALA A 244 -4.62 1.18 32.81
N ILE A 245 -5.14 1.00 31.59
CA ILE A 245 -4.36 0.53 30.45
C ILE A 245 -3.23 1.52 30.14
N ALA A 246 -3.50 2.82 30.23
CA ALA A 246 -2.50 3.85 29.99
C ALA A 246 -1.33 3.79 30.98
N ALA A 247 -1.64 3.56 32.26
CA ALA A 247 -0.63 3.34 33.28
C ALA A 247 0.23 2.10 32.99
N ILE A 248 -0.38 1.00 32.55
CA ILE A 248 0.34 -0.22 32.15
C ILE A 248 1.27 0.05 30.96
N ILE A 249 0.82 0.76 29.93
CA ILE A 249 1.65 1.10 28.76
C ILE A 249 2.89 1.89 29.19
N ARG A 250 2.71 2.92 30.03
CA ARG A 250 3.83 3.71 30.56
C ARG A 250 4.80 2.86 31.37
N ALA A 251 4.30 2.07 32.31
CA ALA A 251 5.13 1.15 33.11
C ALA A 251 5.89 0.16 32.22
N SER A 252 5.25 -0.41 31.21
CA SER A 252 5.90 -1.35 30.29
C SER A 252 6.98 -0.72 29.43
N ARG A 253 6.81 0.54 29.00
CA ARG A 253 7.88 1.29 28.33
C ARG A 253 9.04 1.54 29.29
N ASP A 254 8.76 2.11 30.46
CA ASP A 254 9.77 2.59 31.39
C ASP A 254 10.57 1.41 31.99
N GLU A 255 9.92 0.28 32.25
CA GLU A 255 10.53 -0.96 32.76
C GLU A 255 11.04 -1.91 31.66
N ARG A 256 10.81 -1.58 30.38
CA ARG A 256 11.22 -2.37 29.21
C ARG A 256 10.71 -3.83 29.21
N HIS A 257 9.51 -4.07 29.72
CA HIS A 257 8.86 -5.38 29.65
C HIS A 257 7.71 -5.39 28.63
N LYS A 258 7.21 -6.58 28.31
CA LYS A 258 6.01 -6.76 27.48
C LYS A 258 4.81 -7.07 28.37
N SER A 259 3.70 -6.38 28.13
CA SER A 259 2.43 -6.59 28.82
C SER A 259 1.35 -7.00 27.83
N ILE A 260 0.48 -7.93 28.25
CA ILE A 260 -0.73 -8.31 27.53
C ILE A 260 -1.91 -7.98 28.42
N CYS A 261 -2.81 -7.12 27.94
CA CYS A 261 -4.00 -6.69 28.66
C CYS A 261 -5.25 -7.31 28.02
N PHE A 262 -6.07 -7.98 28.81
CA PHE A 262 -7.36 -8.52 28.36
C PHE A 262 -8.50 -7.66 28.90
N VAL A 263 -9.20 -6.95 28.02
CA VAL A 263 -10.37 -6.14 28.37
C VAL A 263 -11.63 -6.95 28.14
N THR A 264 -12.36 -7.25 29.20
CA THR A 264 -13.59 -8.04 29.15
C THR A 264 -14.81 -7.16 29.43
N GLY A 265 -15.98 -7.57 28.94
CA GLY A 265 -17.22 -6.83 29.15
C GLY A 265 -18.35 -7.34 28.27
N VAL A 266 -19.60 -7.12 28.68
CA VAL A 266 -20.79 -7.53 27.93
C VAL A 266 -20.81 -6.92 26.51
N PRO A 267 -21.51 -7.54 25.54
CA PRO A 267 -21.73 -6.91 24.24
C PRO A 267 -22.30 -5.50 24.40
N GLY A 268 -21.78 -4.53 23.64
CA GLY A 268 -22.18 -3.12 23.76
C GLY A 268 -21.56 -2.34 24.91
N ALA A 269 -20.73 -2.95 25.77
CA ALA A 269 -20.05 -2.26 26.89
C ALA A 269 -19.00 -1.21 26.47
N GLY A 270 -18.80 -0.96 25.17
CA GLY A 270 -17.85 0.03 24.67
C GLY A 270 -16.39 -0.43 24.60
N LYS A 271 -16.10 -1.74 24.57
CA LYS A 271 -14.73 -2.29 24.45
C LYS A 271 -13.95 -1.70 23.26
N THR A 272 -14.58 -1.64 22.08
CA THR A 272 -14.01 -1.02 20.88
C THR A 272 -13.69 0.47 21.10
N LEU A 273 -14.52 1.20 21.87
CA LEU A 273 -14.27 2.61 22.19
C LEU A 273 -13.08 2.77 23.13
N VAL A 274 -12.89 1.89 24.12
CA VAL A 274 -11.67 1.87 24.95
C VAL A 274 -10.44 1.67 24.07
N GLY A 275 -10.49 0.68 23.16
CA GLY A 275 -9.38 0.42 22.23
C GLY A 275 -9.05 1.64 21.38
N LEU A 276 -10.05 2.22 20.72
CA LEU A 276 -9.85 3.44 19.94
C LEU A 276 -9.29 4.58 20.81
N ASN A 277 -9.81 4.81 22.01
CA ASN A 277 -9.30 5.86 22.90
C ASN A 277 -7.83 5.65 23.30
N ILE A 278 -7.43 4.41 23.61
CA ILE A 278 -6.05 4.11 23.96
C ILE A 278 -5.10 4.30 22.79
N ALA A 279 -5.53 3.88 21.61
CA ALA A 279 -4.76 4.07 20.38
C ALA A 279 -4.57 5.58 20.08
N THR A 280 -5.48 6.46 20.49
CA THR A 280 -5.40 7.90 20.20
C THR A 280 -4.66 8.68 21.28
N GLN A 281 -4.75 8.27 22.54
CA GLN A 281 -4.13 8.94 23.69
C GLN A 281 -2.63 8.66 23.84
N HIS A 282 -2.14 7.49 23.42
CA HIS A 282 -0.73 7.09 23.63
C HIS A 282 0.24 7.58 22.55
N VAL A 283 -0.16 8.60 21.79
CA VAL A 283 0.67 9.19 20.74
C VAL A 283 1.23 10.54 21.17
N GLU A 284 1.69 10.66 22.41
CA GLU A 284 2.31 11.89 22.94
C GLU A 284 3.72 12.15 22.35
N THR A 285 4.10 13.42 22.43
CA THR A 285 4.77 14.22 21.40
C THR A 285 6.29 14.10 21.27
N ASP A 286 6.93 13.06 21.80
CA ASP A 286 8.41 12.98 21.75
C ASP A 286 8.98 11.57 21.77
N ASP A 287 8.18 10.52 21.55
CA ASP A 287 8.70 9.17 21.73
C ASP A 287 8.10 8.12 20.80
N SER A 288 8.93 7.11 20.53
CA SER A 288 8.80 5.97 19.63
C SER A 288 7.59 5.04 19.80
N LEU A 289 6.51 5.47 20.45
CA LEU A 289 5.31 4.67 20.70
C LEU A 289 4.31 4.78 19.55
N TYR A 290 4.59 4.08 18.44
CA TYR A 290 3.60 3.91 17.37
C TYR A 290 2.53 2.89 17.79
N SER A 291 1.25 3.30 17.77
CA SER A 291 0.11 2.45 18.13
C SER A 291 -0.75 2.12 16.91
N VAL A 292 -1.21 0.87 16.82
CA VAL A 292 -2.13 0.42 15.77
C VAL A 292 -3.40 -0.21 16.35
N PHE A 293 -4.53 0.04 15.71
CA PHE A 293 -5.80 -0.64 15.95
C PHE A 293 -6.03 -1.71 14.88
N LEU A 294 -6.03 -2.97 15.28
CA LEU A 294 -6.24 -4.14 14.43
C LEU A 294 -7.65 -4.69 14.65
N SER A 295 -8.39 -4.91 13.58
CA SER A 295 -9.68 -5.60 13.67
C SER A 295 -9.79 -6.78 12.70
N GLY A 296 -10.42 -7.85 13.18
CA GLY A 296 -10.87 -8.98 12.36
C GLY A 296 -12.17 -8.71 11.61
N ASN A 297 -12.82 -7.56 11.83
CA ASN A 297 -14.05 -7.18 11.11
C ASN A 297 -13.71 -6.26 9.91
N GLY A 298 -13.40 -6.88 8.77
CA GLY A 298 -13.08 -6.17 7.52
C GLY A 298 -14.11 -5.11 7.11
N PRO A 299 -15.42 -5.42 7.11
CA PRO A 299 -16.47 -4.42 6.84
C PRO A 299 -16.45 -3.22 7.78
N LEU A 300 -16.27 -3.43 9.08
CA LEU A 300 -16.18 -2.34 10.06
C LEU A 300 -14.96 -1.46 9.79
N VAL A 301 -13.80 -2.07 9.52
CA VAL A 301 -12.58 -1.34 9.16
C VAL A 301 -12.80 -0.47 7.92
N ALA A 302 -13.46 -1.01 6.89
CA ALA A 302 -13.75 -0.27 5.66
C ALA A 302 -14.69 0.92 5.91
N VAL A 303 -15.76 0.73 6.69
CA VAL A 303 -16.73 1.78 7.03
C VAL A 303 -16.07 2.87 7.87
N LEU A 304 -15.30 2.51 8.89
CA LEU A 304 -14.57 3.47 9.73
C LEU A 304 -13.56 4.26 8.92
N ARG A 305 -12.81 3.59 8.03
CA ARG A 305 -11.85 4.22 7.12
C ARG A 305 -12.50 5.29 6.26
N GLU A 306 -13.61 4.96 5.61
CA GLU A 306 -14.27 5.89 4.70
C GLU A 306 -15.00 7.02 5.45
N ALA A 307 -15.67 6.74 6.57
CA ALA A 307 -16.34 7.76 7.37
C ALA A 307 -15.37 8.82 7.90
N LEU A 308 -14.22 8.38 8.44
CA LEU A 308 -13.20 9.29 8.98
C LEU A 308 -12.48 10.07 7.87
N ALA A 309 -12.20 9.42 6.74
CA ALA A 309 -11.58 10.10 5.61
C ALA A 309 -12.48 11.20 5.02
N ARG A 310 -13.80 10.96 4.93
CA ARG A 310 -14.78 11.95 4.46
C ARG A 310 -14.92 13.12 5.41
N ASP A 311 -15.10 12.85 6.71
CA ASP A 311 -15.22 13.92 7.72
C ASP A 311 -13.98 14.83 7.71
N LYS A 312 -12.77 14.27 7.56
CA LYS A 312 -11.55 15.08 7.39
C LYS A 312 -11.63 15.99 6.17
N ALA A 313 -11.97 15.41 5.01
CA ALA A 313 -12.01 16.15 3.76
C ALA A 313 -13.05 17.28 3.82
N GLU A 314 -14.22 17.03 4.41
CA GLU A 314 -15.27 18.02 4.64
C GLU A 314 -14.77 19.17 5.53
N ARG A 315 -14.07 18.86 6.63
CA ARG A 315 -13.51 19.88 7.54
C ARG A 315 -12.39 20.70 6.90
N GLN A 316 -11.50 20.06 6.15
CA GLN A 316 -10.43 20.75 5.42
C GLN A 316 -11.02 21.70 4.38
N SER A 317 -12.03 21.24 3.63
CA SER A 317 -12.79 22.08 2.70
C SER A 317 -13.46 23.27 3.41
N ALA A 318 -14.10 23.03 4.55
CA ALA A 318 -14.72 24.09 5.36
C ALA A 318 -13.73 25.13 5.90
N ARG A 319 -12.46 24.75 6.09
CA ARG A 319 -11.34 25.64 6.48
C ARG A 319 -10.62 26.30 5.30
N GLY A 320 -11.05 26.03 4.06
CA GLY A 320 -10.40 26.51 2.85
C GLY A 320 -9.07 25.82 2.52
N GLU A 321 -8.75 24.72 3.20
CA GLU A 321 -7.56 23.91 2.95
C GLU A 321 -7.81 22.96 1.78
N ARG A 322 -6.89 22.92 0.81
CA ARG A 322 -6.90 21.90 -0.26
C ARG A 322 -6.33 20.58 0.27
N GLY A 323 -7.14 19.84 1.02
CA GLY A 323 -6.81 18.48 1.43
C GLY A 323 -7.18 17.46 0.36
N ARG A 324 -6.30 16.50 0.06
CA ARG A 324 -6.62 15.38 -0.85
C ARG A 324 -7.34 14.28 -0.07
N LEU A 325 -8.45 13.75 -0.59
CA LEU A 325 -9.13 12.60 0.01
C LEU A 325 -8.20 11.38 0.15
N GLY A 326 -7.24 11.21 -0.77
CA GLY A 326 -6.24 10.15 -0.69
C GLY A 326 -5.30 10.26 0.52
N GLU A 327 -4.93 11.47 0.93
CA GLU A 327 -4.13 11.71 2.14
C GLU A 327 -4.95 11.42 3.41
N ALA A 328 -6.21 11.83 3.42
CA ALA A 328 -7.14 11.51 4.50
C ALA A 328 -7.30 9.99 4.66
N ARG A 329 -7.51 9.27 3.54
CA ARG A 329 -7.57 7.81 3.53
C ARG A 329 -6.28 7.16 4.01
N SER A 330 -5.13 7.65 3.58
CA SER A 330 -3.82 7.13 4.01
C SER A 330 -3.63 7.28 5.52
N ALA A 331 -3.95 8.45 6.07
CA ALA A 331 -3.90 8.68 7.51
C ALA A 331 -4.75 7.66 8.31
N VAL A 332 -5.96 7.36 7.84
CA VAL A 332 -6.82 6.38 8.52
C VAL A 332 -6.33 4.94 8.32
N LYS A 333 -5.77 4.59 7.14
CA LYS A 333 -5.17 3.27 6.87
C LYS A 333 -4.00 2.95 7.80
N ALA A 334 -3.18 3.95 8.13
CA ALA A 334 -2.04 3.79 9.03
C ALA A 334 -2.50 3.29 10.40
N PHE A 335 -3.56 3.92 10.92
CA PHE A 335 -4.04 3.73 12.28
C PHE A 335 -4.97 2.51 12.46
N ILE A 336 -5.93 2.32 11.55
CA ILE A 336 -6.88 1.19 11.58
C ILE A 336 -6.47 0.21 10.50
N GLN A 337 -6.07 -1.01 10.87
CA GLN A 337 -5.64 -2.05 9.95
C GLN A 337 -6.46 -3.34 10.11
N ASN A 338 -6.53 -4.10 9.02
CA ASN A 338 -7.07 -5.45 9.07
C ASN A 338 -6.02 -6.37 9.69
N VAL A 339 -6.43 -7.19 10.65
CA VAL A 339 -5.55 -8.15 11.35
C VAL A 339 -4.89 -9.16 10.41
N HIS A 340 -5.56 -9.57 9.34
CA HIS A 340 -5.02 -10.51 8.35
C HIS A 340 -3.83 -9.87 7.61
N ASN A 341 -3.98 -8.64 7.11
CA ASN A 341 -2.89 -7.93 6.44
C ASN A 341 -1.68 -7.74 7.35
N PHE A 342 -1.90 -7.45 8.64
CA PHE A 342 -0.83 -7.30 9.62
C PHE A 342 -0.11 -8.64 9.84
N ARG A 343 -0.86 -9.72 10.04
CA ARG A 343 -0.32 -11.07 10.21
C ARG A 343 0.49 -11.50 8.99
N ASP A 344 -0.11 -11.45 7.80
CA ASP A 344 0.48 -11.98 6.57
C ASP A 344 1.77 -11.23 6.25
N GLU A 345 1.81 -9.92 6.49
CA GLU A 345 3.04 -9.13 6.39
C GLU A 345 4.15 -9.62 7.35
N CYS A 346 3.81 -9.89 8.61
CA CYS A 346 4.76 -10.41 9.59
C CYS A 346 5.28 -11.82 9.24
N LEU A 347 4.54 -12.58 8.42
CA LEU A 347 4.98 -13.88 7.90
C LEU A 347 5.90 -13.73 6.67
N VAL A 348 5.77 -12.64 5.92
CA VAL A 348 6.66 -12.33 4.79
C VAL A 348 8.05 -11.93 5.27
N ASP A 349 8.15 -11.20 6.39
CA ASP A 349 9.40 -10.69 6.98
C ASP A 349 9.52 -11.10 8.45
N GLU A 350 9.70 -12.41 8.70
CA GLU A 350 9.82 -12.98 10.07
C GLU A 350 11.02 -12.42 10.85
N ALA A 351 12.06 -11.96 10.15
CA ALA A 351 13.29 -11.46 10.76
C ALA A 351 13.15 -10.05 11.34
N SER A 352 12.12 -9.29 10.92
CA SER A 352 11.95 -7.89 11.29
C SER A 352 10.70 -7.70 12.15
N PRO A 353 10.82 -7.27 13.42
CA PRO A 353 9.65 -7.01 14.24
C PRO A 353 8.83 -5.82 13.69
N PRO A 354 7.50 -5.82 13.90
CA PRO A 354 6.64 -4.66 13.64
C PRO A 354 7.17 -3.38 14.27
N ILE A 355 6.94 -2.25 13.60
CA ILE A 355 7.33 -0.92 14.11
C ILE A 355 6.42 -0.42 15.24
N GLU A 356 5.26 -1.05 15.40
CA GLU A 356 4.27 -0.74 16.43
C GLU A 356 4.76 -1.21 17.80
N HIS A 357 4.71 -0.30 18.78
CA HIS A 357 5.03 -0.61 20.17
C HIS A 357 3.78 -0.84 21.02
N VAL A 358 2.60 -0.42 20.54
CA VAL A 358 1.29 -0.71 21.15
C VAL A 358 0.37 -1.28 20.07
N THR A 359 -0.14 -2.49 20.29
CA THR A 359 -1.04 -3.15 19.34
C THR A 359 -2.35 -3.46 20.04
N LEU A 360 -3.46 -2.98 19.47
CA LEU A 360 -4.78 -3.21 20.00
C LEU A 360 -5.53 -4.13 19.06
N PHE A 361 -6.11 -5.21 19.60
CA PHE A 361 -6.89 -6.15 18.84
C PHE A 361 -8.36 -6.04 19.23
N ASP A 362 -9.22 -5.84 18.23
CA ASP A 362 -10.68 -5.92 18.38
C ASP A 362 -11.24 -7.04 17.50
N GLU A 363 -12.15 -7.84 18.05
CA GLU A 363 -12.70 -9.04 17.39
C GLU A 363 -11.61 -10.00 16.85
N ALA A 364 -10.50 -10.15 17.60
CA ALA A 364 -9.32 -10.92 17.18
C ALA A 364 -9.62 -12.38 16.84
N GLN A 365 -10.65 -12.96 17.45
CA GLN A 365 -11.11 -14.32 17.16
C GLN A 365 -11.44 -14.55 15.68
N ARG A 366 -11.83 -13.50 14.95
CA ARG A 366 -12.13 -13.60 13.51
C ARG A 366 -10.88 -13.71 12.65
N ALA A 367 -9.69 -13.40 13.19
CA ALA A 367 -8.43 -13.52 12.46
C ALA A 367 -8.05 -14.97 12.11
N TRP A 368 -8.63 -15.94 12.83
CA TRP A 368 -8.22 -17.34 12.80
C TRP A 368 -9.29 -18.32 12.32
N ASN A 369 -10.52 -17.86 12.13
CA ASN A 369 -11.56 -18.69 11.56
C ASN A 369 -11.47 -18.62 10.03
N LEU A 370 -11.46 -19.79 9.40
CA LEU A 370 -11.33 -19.99 7.95
C LEU A 370 -12.66 -19.73 7.21
N GLU A 371 -13.45 -18.76 7.68
CA GLU A 371 -14.78 -18.41 7.13
C GLU A 371 -14.77 -17.18 6.23
#